data_AF-A0A6G0T873-F1
#
_entry.id   AF-A0A6G0T873-F1
#
_cell.length_a   1.000
_cell.length_b   1.000
_cell.length_c   1.000
_cell.angle_alpha   90.00
_cell.angle_beta   90.00
_cell.angle_gamma   90.00
#
_symmetry.space_group_name_H-M   'P 1'
#
loop_
_entity.id
_entity.type
_entity.pdbx_description
1 polymer ?
#
loop_
_entity_poly.entity_id
_entity_poly.type
_entity_poly.pdbx_seq_one_letter_code
_entity_poly.pdbx_strand_id
1 'polypeptide(L)'
;MPIELKTGRASGSEEHRGQVLLYTIMMKELGMDVDSGLLLYLRENVLTEVKVSHREKRDLIMLRNRLVHYLNANKMVLDPIDDYIPVLPEPINHHSACSKCPYLTACSAVLSKEGFEKLDHHNPLKRLGPQAISHLKPEHINYVMQWTAFLLLENSIENTTRDNLCAKSSDLWTLSFVEREKRGNCISLLKVKSVVKEPRNRYYLNIMEKSNKSDKIKFINFSVNNYVVISTRHRNAVATGFISAITETSIDVLLDRDLSKLGSNEFHIDKYESQSIVAFNFSSLALLLEPSENSAQLRQFIIDKEMPSFLSSDNYLKPFIKSSELTLNLNSSQKSAIIKTLAANNYVLIKGMPGTGKTATVAALIQILVLMGRSVLVTSHTHSAVDNLLLLLHKNKIDFLRLGSKTRIHPDLWGKCDEVVSQHCDTPEQLSKLYNEVNIVGVTCLGCGHPLLRKRTFDVCIVDEATQVVQSSVIAALHSSKMFVLIGDPQQLPPLIKNTKAKYYLNLILIVK
;
A
#
# COMPACT_ATOMS: atom_id res chain seq x y z
N MET A 1 6.28 25.24 23.88
CA MET A 1 4.91 24.69 23.76
C MET A 1 4.73 24.10 22.37
N PRO A 2 4.02 22.97 22.20
CA PRO A 2 3.59 22.50 20.89
C PRO A 2 2.49 23.41 20.32
N ILE A 3 2.41 23.52 19.00
CA ILE A 3 1.33 24.22 18.30
C ILE A 3 0.65 23.27 17.30
N GLU A 4 -0.68 23.18 17.38
CA GLU A 4 -1.52 22.43 16.45
C GLU A 4 -2.25 23.40 15.52
N LEU A 5 -2.17 23.16 14.21
CA LEU A 5 -2.77 24.00 13.18
C LEU A 5 -4.04 23.36 12.64
N LYS A 6 -5.17 24.09 12.66
CA LYS A 6 -6.46 23.65 12.11
C LYS A 6 -6.95 24.58 11.00
N THR A 7 -7.36 24.00 9.88
CA THR A 7 -7.89 24.74 8.71
C THR A 7 -9.42 24.87 8.71
N GLY A 8 -10.10 24.13 9.59
CA GLY A 8 -11.57 24.17 9.74
C GLY A 8 -12.08 25.34 10.57
N ARG A 9 -13.39 25.33 10.86
CA ARG A 9 -14.03 26.25 11.82
C ARG A 9 -13.41 26.10 13.21
N ALA A 10 -13.41 27.16 14.01
CA ALA A 10 -12.98 27.09 15.41
C ALA A 10 -14.01 26.33 16.26
N SER A 11 -13.97 24.99 16.19
CA SER A 11 -14.88 24.12 16.94
C SER A 11 -14.53 24.03 18.42
N GLY A 12 -13.26 24.26 18.77
CA GLY A 12 -12.75 24.00 20.12
C GLY A 12 -12.93 22.54 20.56
N SER A 13 -13.11 21.61 19.62
CA SER A 13 -13.60 20.27 19.95
C SER A 13 -12.62 19.47 20.80
N GLU A 14 -13.16 18.51 21.57
CA GLU A 14 -12.36 17.66 22.45
C GLU A 14 -11.32 16.83 21.70
N GLU A 15 -11.56 16.48 20.43
CA GLU A 15 -10.57 15.81 19.58
C GLU A 15 -9.38 16.71 19.28
N HIS A 16 -9.62 17.99 18.98
CA HIS A 16 -8.55 18.96 18.72
C HIS A 16 -7.75 19.25 20.00
N ARG A 17 -8.44 19.43 21.13
CA ARG A 17 -7.81 19.57 22.46
C ARG A 17 -6.99 18.33 22.81
N GLY A 18 -7.55 17.14 22.58
CA GLY A 18 -6.92 15.84 22.81
C GLY A 18 -5.60 15.65 22.05
N GLN A 19 -5.52 16.14 20.81
CA GLN A 19 -4.27 16.12 20.04
C GLN A 19 -3.19 16.99 20.67
N VAL A 20 -3.54 18.21 21.10
CA VAL A 20 -2.59 19.10 21.80
C VAL A 20 -2.09 18.46 23.10
N LEU A 21 -3.01 17.87 23.87
CA LEU A 21 -2.68 17.11 25.09
C LEU A 21 -1.66 15.99 24.78
N LEU A 22 -1.87 15.20 23.73
CA LEU A 22 -0.93 14.16 23.31
C LEU A 22 0.45 14.74 22.95
N TYR A 23 0.52 15.89 22.26
CA TYR A 23 1.81 16.54 21.97
C TYR A 23 2.54 16.97 23.24
N THR A 24 1.84 17.48 24.26
CA THR A 24 2.50 17.82 25.53
C THR A 24 3.08 16.59 26.23
N ILE A 25 2.40 15.44 26.17
CA ILE A 25 2.91 14.17 26.68
C ILE A 25 4.16 13.75 25.89
N MET A 26 4.11 13.81 24.56
CA MET A 26 5.24 13.47 23.69
C MET A 26 6.45 14.38 23.92
N MET A 27 6.24 15.69 24.12
CA MET A 27 7.33 16.63 24.41
C MET A 27 7.97 16.37 25.78
N LYS A 28 7.17 16.02 26.79
CA LYS A 28 7.70 15.64 28.10
C LYS A 28 8.58 14.39 28.02
N GLU A 29 8.20 13.41 27.21
CA GLU A 29 9.04 12.22 26.93
C GLU A 29 10.36 12.58 26.24
N LEU A 30 10.39 13.68 25.47
CA LEU A 30 11.61 14.22 24.87
C LEU A 30 12.45 15.07 25.85
N GLY A 31 12.10 15.09 27.14
CA GLY A 31 12.78 15.88 28.17
C GLY A 31 12.43 17.36 28.15
N MET A 32 11.37 17.77 27.44
CA MET A 32 10.93 19.17 27.38
C MET A 32 9.82 19.40 28.41
N ASP A 33 10.04 20.32 29.35
CA ASP A 33 9.02 20.68 30.34
C ASP A 33 7.95 21.58 29.69
N VAL A 34 6.76 21.03 29.45
CA VAL A 34 5.61 21.75 28.88
C VAL A 34 4.34 21.39 29.63
N ASP A 35 3.62 22.42 30.07
CA ASP A 35 2.36 22.34 30.84
C ASP A 35 1.12 22.70 30.00
N SER A 36 1.34 23.19 28.78
CA SER A 36 0.34 23.75 27.88
C SER A 36 0.78 23.62 26.42
N GLY A 37 -0.19 23.70 25.51
CA GLY A 37 0.03 23.78 24.07
C GLY A 37 -0.91 24.78 23.43
N LEU A 38 -0.64 25.11 22.16
CA LEU A 38 -1.38 26.09 21.40
C LEU A 38 -2.23 25.42 20.31
N LEU A 39 -3.46 25.86 20.15
CA LEU A 39 -4.36 25.44 19.08
C LEU A 39 -4.73 26.65 18.23
N LEU A 40 -4.28 26.67 16.98
CA LEU A 40 -4.50 27.77 16.04
C LEU A 40 -5.47 27.35 14.94
N TYR A 41 -6.63 28.01 14.88
CA TYR A 41 -7.57 27.90 13.78
C TYR A 41 -7.25 28.94 12.72
N LEU A 42 -6.64 28.51 11.62
CA LEU A 42 -6.15 29.38 10.54
C LEU A 42 -7.29 30.12 9.83
N ARG A 43 -8.46 29.49 9.67
CA ARG A 43 -9.60 30.09 8.97
C ARG A 43 -10.13 31.35 9.66
N GLU A 44 -10.17 31.31 10.98
CA GLU A 44 -10.77 32.38 11.81
C GLU A 44 -9.69 33.15 12.59
N ASN A 45 -8.42 32.78 12.39
CA ASN A 45 -7.26 33.31 13.10
C ASN A 45 -7.40 33.29 14.63
N VAL A 46 -8.01 32.22 15.17
CA VAL A 46 -8.24 32.06 16.61
C VAL A 46 -7.14 31.20 17.20
N LEU A 47 -6.36 31.77 18.11
CA LEU A 47 -5.37 31.04 18.91
C LEU A 47 -5.94 30.76 20.30
N THR A 48 -5.90 29.50 20.73
CA THR A 48 -6.34 29.10 22.06
C THR A 48 -5.23 28.32 22.76
N GLU A 49 -4.93 28.71 23.99
CA GLU A 49 -4.06 27.91 24.86
C GLU A 49 -4.85 26.73 25.43
N VAL A 50 -4.32 25.53 25.25
CA VAL A 50 -4.85 24.29 25.82
C VAL A 50 -3.96 23.94 27.01
N LYS A 51 -4.44 24.27 28.21
CA LYS A 51 -3.81 23.86 29.46
C LYS A 51 -4.03 22.39 29.71
N VAL A 52 -3.02 21.72 30.24
CA VAL A 52 -3.07 20.28 30.43
C VAL A 52 -3.60 19.92 31.82
N SER A 53 -4.78 19.30 31.88
CA SER A 53 -5.26 18.69 33.12
C SER A 53 -4.71 17.27 33.30
N HIS A 54 -4.35 16.92 34.54
CA HIS A 54 -4.02 15.53 34.89
C HIS A 54 -5.18 14.56 34.60
N ARG A 55 -6.43 15.01 34.79
CA ARG A 55 -7.62 14.18 34.54
C ARG A 55 -7.77 13.84 33.05
N GLU A 56 -7.63 14.85 32.18
CA GLU A 56 -7.67 14.66 30.73
C GLU A 56 -6.54 13.75 30.23
N LYS A 57 -5.32 13.93 30.76
CA LYS A 57 -4.19 13.03 30.49
C LYS A 57 -4.52 11.59 30.86
N ARG A 58 -5.03 11.35 32.07
CA ARG A 58 -5.42 10.00 32.53
C ARG A 58 -6.43 9.37 31.57
N ASP A 59 -7.48 10.10 31.22
CA ASP A 59 -8.58 9.57 30.41
C ASP A 59 -8.13 9.29 28.96
N LEU A 60 -7.25 10.12 28.39
CA LEU A 60 -6.62 9.86 27.09
C LEU A 60 -5.72 8.62 27.10
N ILE A 61 -4.95 8.40 28.17
CA ILE A 61 -4.12 7.19 28.30
C ILE A 61 -5.01 5.94 28.43
N MET A 62 -6.12 6.01 29.16
CA MET A 62 -7.09 4.92 29.23
C MET A 62 -7.69 4.61 27.86
N LEU A 63 -8.08 5.64 27.10
CA LEU A 63 -8.60 5.48 25.74
C LEU A 63 -7.55 4.85 24.80
N ARG A 64 -6.29 5.31 24.88
CA ARG A 64 -5.17 4.72 24.15
C ARG A 64 -4.97 3.25 24.50
N ASN A 65 -5.05 2.89 25.79
CA ASN A 65 -4.91 1.50 26.22
C ASN A 65 -6.04 0.61 25.69
N ARG A 66 -7.27 1.12 25.65
CA ARG A 66 -8.41 0.43 25.01
C ARG A 66 -8.14 0.23 23.51
N LEU A 67 -7.67 1.24 22.80
CA LEU A 67 -7.30 1.12 21.38
C LEU A 67 -6.22 0.04 21.17
N VAL A 68 -5.16 0.06 21.98
CA VAL A 68 -4.07 -0.93 21.93
C VAL A 68 -4.57 -2.35 22.22
N HIS A 69 -5.52 -2.52 23.13
CA HIS A 69 -6.14 -3.82 23.39
C HIS A 69 -6.77 -4.41 22.12
N TYR A 70 -7.63 -3.67 21.41
CA TYR A 70 -8.28 -4.17 20.19
C TYR A 70 -7.31 -4.35 19.01
N LEU A 71 -6.29 -3.51 18.89
CA LEU A 71 -5.23 -3.70 17.90
C LEU A 71 -4.41 -4.98 18.14
N ASN A 72 -4.27 -5.42 19.39
CA ASN A 72 -3.57 -6.66 19.74
C ASN A 72 -4.49 -7.88 19.76
N ALA A 73 -5.79 -7.73 20.06
CA ALA A 73 -6.76 -8.84 20.13
C ALA A 73 -6.84 -9.63 18.81
N ASN A 74 -6.62 -8.96 17.68
CA ASN A 74 -6.68 -9.56 16.35
C ASN A 74 -5.36 -10.20 15.88
N LYS A 75 -4.30 -10.16 16.69
CA LYS A 75 -2.99 -10.76 16.32
C LYS A 75 -2.95 -12.28 16.47
N MET A 76 -3.87 -12.86 17.23
CA MET A 76 -3.98 -14.30 17.42
C MET A 76 -5.24 -14.82 16.73
N VAL A 77 -5.08 -15.33 15.52
CA VAL A 77 -6.16 -16.00 14.80
C VAL A 77 -6.21 -17.45 15.27
N LEU A 78 -7.24 -17.79 16.05
CA LEU A 78 -7.51 -19.14 16.54
C LEU A 78 -8.17 -20.00 15.45
N ASP A 79 -7.99 -21.32 15.54
CA ASP A 79 -8.74 -22.28 14.71
C ASP A 79 -10.17 -22.47 15.23
N PRO A 80 -11.16 -22.71 14.35
CA PRO A 80 -11.07 -22.75 12.88
C PRO A 80 -11.13 -21.33 12.24
N ILE A 81 -10.45 -21.15 11.11
CA ILE A 81 -10.38 -19.86 10.40
C ILE A 81 -11.65 -19.54 9.59
N ASP A 82 -12.43 -20.56 9.23
CA ASP A 82 -13.53 -20.44 8.25
C ASP A 82 -14.65 -19.49 8.70
N ASP A 83 -14.76 -19.24 10.01
CA ASP A 83 -15.73 -18.29 10.59
C ASP A 83 -15.06 -17.17 11.40
N TYR A 84 -13.87 -16.74 11.00
CA TYR A 84 -13.18 -15.64 11.66
C TYR A 84 -14.06 -14.37 11.74
N ILE A 85 -14.11 -13.78 12.92
CA ILE A 85 -14.72 -12.47 13.19
C ILE A 85 -13.65 -11.61 13.87
N PRO A 86 -13.29 -10.45 13.28
CA PRO A 86 -12.38 -9.52 13.94
C PRO A 86 -12.97 -9.02 15.27
N VAL A 87 -12.15 -9.02 16.31
CA VAL A 87 -12.51 -8.46 17.62
C VAL A 87 -12.43 -6.94 17.53
N LEU A 88 -13.59 -6.28 17.47
CA LEU A 88 -13.70 -4.83 17.39
C LEU A 88 -14.27 -4.23 18.69
N PRO A 89 -14.05 -2.93 18.96
CA PRO A 89 -14.77 -2.23 20.01
C PRO A 89 -16.28 -2.26 19.78
N GLU A 90 -17.04 -2.24 20.88
CA GLU A 90 -18.49 -2.03 20.80
C GLU A 90 -18.83 -0.81 19.95
N PRO A 91 -19.81 -0.91 19.03
CA PRO A 91 -20.19 0.20 18.20
C PRO A 91 -20.74 1.37 19.02
N ILE A 92 -20.38 2.59 18.62
CA ILE A 92 -20.93 3.79 19.25
C ILE A 92 -22.43 3.89 19.00
N ASN A 93 -23.18 4.31 20.01
CA ASN A 93 -24.62 4.58 19.89
C ASN A 93 -24.85 6.05 19.55
N HIS A 94 -24.49 6.46 18.32
CA HIS A 94 -24.60 7.86 17.90
C HIS A 94 -24.94 7.98 16.41
N HIS A 95 -26.22 8.27 16.10
CA HIS A 95 -26.75 8.22 14.73
C HIS A 95 -25.95 9.07 13.74
N SER A 96 -25.69 10.35 14.04
CA SER A 96 -24.97 11.24 13.11
C SER A 96 -23.51 10.84 12.89
N ALA A 97 -22.92 10.07 13.81
CA ALA A 97 -21.55 9.60 13.69
C ALA A 97 -21.51 8.32 12.84
N CYS A 98 -22.42 7.38 13.11
CA CYS A 98 -22.56 6.13 12.34
C CYS A 98 -22.96 6.41 10.87
N SER A 99 -23.96 7.26 10.64
CA SER A 99 -24.47 7.57 9.29
C SER A 99 -23.47 8.26 8.38
N LYS A 100 -22.45 8.94 8.95
CA LYS A 100 -21.38 9.61 8.21
C LYS A 100 -20.04 8.87 8.32
N CYS A 101 -20.04 7.69 8.94
CA CYS A 101 -18.82 6.93 9.15
C CYS A 101 -18.35 6.36 7.80
N PRO A 102 -17.12 6.66 7.35
CA PRO A 102 -16.59 6.09 6.11
C PRO A 102 -16.39 4.57 6.19
N TYR A 103 -16.45 4.00 7.40
CA TYR A 103 -16.32 2.56 7.64
C TYR A 103 -17.67 1.87 7.87
N LEU A 104 -18.81 2.53 7.59
CA LEU A 104 -20.14 1.99 7.89
C LEU A 104 -20.35 0.60 7.27
N THR A 105 -20.02 0.40 6.00
CA THR A 105 -20.18 -0.89 5.32
C THR A 105 -19.29 -1.98 5.93
N ALA A 106 -18.00 -1.69 6.17
CA ALA A 106 -17.08 -2.66 6.78
C ALA A 106 -17.48 -3.00 8.23
N CYS A 107 -17.85 -2.00 9.02
CA CYS A 107 -18.36 -2.18 10.39
C CYS A 107 -19.63 -3.04 10.39
N SER A 108 -20.56 -2.76 9.47
CA SER A 108 -21.82 -3.49 9.35
C SER A 108 -21.61 -4.93 8.89
N ALA A 109 -20.61 -5.18 8.03
CA ALA A 109 -20.24 -6.53 7.61
C ALA A 109 -19.73 -7.37 8.79
N VAL A 110 -18.87 -6.82 9.67
CA VAL A 110 -18.44 -7.51 10.90
C VAL A 110 -19.64 -7.74 11.82
N LEU A 111 -20.45 -6.70 12.06
CA LEU A 111 -21.64 -6.79 12.92
C LEU A 111 -22.67 -7.80 12.43
N SER A 112 -22.81 -8.00 11.12
CA SER A 112 -23.72 -9.02 10.59
C SER A 112 -23.32 -10.45 10.97
N LYS A 113 -22.03 -10.72 11.21
CA LYS A 113 -21.56 -12.01 11.75
C LYS A 113 -21.76 -12.12 13.25
N GLU A 114 -21.65 -11.00 13.97
CA GLU A 114 -21.90 -10.97 15.42
C GLU A 114 -23.39 -11.02 15.76
N GLY A 115 -24.24 -10.46 14.90
CA GLY A 115 -25.69 -10.36 15.07
C GLY A 115 -26.13 -8.94 15.49
N PHE A 116 -26.89 -8.27 14.62
CA PHE A 116 -27.42 -6.92 14.90
C PHE A 116 -28.39 -6.90 16.10
N GLU A 117 -29.03 -8.03 16.39
CA GLU A 117 -29.95 -8.20 17.52
C GLU A 117 -29.28 -8.01 18.88
N LYS A 118 -27.97 -8.26 18.98
CA LYS A 118 -27.18 -8.07 20.20
C LYS A 118 -26.96 -6.60 20.57
N LEU A 119 -27.19 -5.69 19.63
CA LEU A 119 -27.08 -4.26 19.89
C LEU A 119 -28.25 -3.78 20.77
N ASP A 120 -28.05 -2.65 21.46
CA ASP A 120 -29.13 -1.95 22.15
C ASP A 120 -30.30 -1.63 21.20
N HIS A 121 -31.54 -1.62 21.71
CA HIS A 121 -32.74 -1.34 20.91
C HIS A 121 -32.68 0.00 20.17
N HIS A 122 -32.07 1.02 20.78
CA HIS A 122 -31.96 2.36 20.20
C HIS A 122 -30.70 2.55 19.36
N ASN A 123 -29.87 1.52 19.20
CA ASN A 123 -28.64 1.64 18.44
C ASN A 123 -28.96 1.88 16.94
N PRO A 124 -28.46 2.98 16.33
CA PRO A 124 -28.76 3.32 14.94
C PRO A 124 -28.29 2.26 13.95
N LEU A 125 -27.29 1.45 14.28
CA LEU A 125 -26.77 0.39 13.43
C LEU A 125 -27.74 -0.78 13.24
N LYS A 126 -28.77 -0.93 14.08
CA LYS A 126 -29.86 -1.90 13.81
C LYS A 126 -30.59 -1.61 12.51
N ARG A 127 -30.67 -0.33 12.11
CA ARG A 127 -31.27 0.11 10.84
C ARG A 127 -30.22 0.38 9.77
N LEU A 128 -29.20 1.18 10.12
CA LEU A 128 -28.16 1.59 9.16
C LEU A 128 -27.31 0.41 8.70
N GLY A 129 -27.08 -0.57 9.58
CA GLY A 129 -26.21 -1.71 9.30
C GLY A 129 -26.72 -2.58 8.15
N PRO A 130 -27.94 -3.15 8.25
CA PRO A 130 -28.54 -3.93 7.18
C PRO A 130 -28.66 -3.15 5.85
N GLN A 131 -28.93 -1.84 5.91
CA GLN A 131 -28.98 -0.99 4.72
C GLN A 131 -27.60 -0.83 4.07
N ALA A 132 -26.53 -0.72 4.86
CA ALA A 132 -25.18 -0.53 4.37
C ALA A 132 -24.57 -1.77 3.71
N ILE A 133 -25.14 -2.95 3.93
CA ILE A 133 -24.68 -4.25 3.37
C ILE A 133 -25.73 -4.93 2.50
N SER A 134 -26.84 -4.26 2.14
CA SER A 134 -27.95 -4.88 1.42
C SER A 134 -27.57 -5.39 0.03
N HIS A 135 -26.46 -4.91 -0.54
CA HIS A 135 -25.90 -5.35 -1.82
C HIS A 135 -24.95 -6.55 -1.72
N LEU A 136 -24.71 -7.08 -0.51
CA LEU A 136 -23.78 -8.17 -0.24
C LEU A 136 -24.52 -9.46 0.11
N LYS A 137 -24.04 -10.59 -0.42
CA LYS A 137 -24.44 -11.93 0.04
C LYS A 137 -23.62 -12.35 1.26
N PRO A 138 -24.11 -13.27 2.12
CA PRO A 138 -23.34 -13.79 3.25
C PRO A 138 -21.96 -14.36 2.83
N GLU A 139 -21.87 -15.00 1.67
CA GLU A 139 -20.63 -15.55 1.11
C GLU A 139 -19.61 -14.44 0.81
N HIS A 140 -20.07 -13.26 0.39
CA HIS A 140 -19.20 -12.11 0.13
C HIS A 140 -18.55 -11.61 1.41
N ILE A 141 -19.33 -11.52 2.48
CA ILE A 141 -18.86 -11.09 3.81
C ILE A 141 -17.90 -12.15 4.37
N ASN A 142 -18.28 -13.43 4.32
CA ASN A 142 -17.46 -14.53 4.81
C ASN A 142 -16.10 -14.59 4.10
N TYR A 143 -16.09 -14.42 2.77
CA TYR A 143 -14.85 -14.36 2.00
C TYR A 143 -13.92 -13.26 2.51
N VAL A 144 -14.42 -12.03 2.70
CA VAL A 144 -13.61 -10.91 3.19
C VAL A 144 -13.10 -11.15 4.61
N MET A 145 -13.93 -11.71 5.50
CA MET A 145 -13.48 -12.01 6.86
C MET A 145 -12.42 -13.12 6.90
N GLN A 146 -12.61 -14.17 6.12
CA GLN A 146 -11.64 -15.27 6.02
C GLN A 146 -10.29 -14.78 5.47
N TRP A 147 -10.30 -13.98 4.41
CA TRP A 147 -9.08 -13.36 3.86
C TRP A 147 -8.43 -12.37 4.83
N THR A 148 -9.23 -11.66 5.64
CA THR A 148 -8.72 -10.81 6.72
C THR A 148 -7.91 -11.65 7.72
N ALA A 149 -8.43 -12.82 8.13
CA ALA A 149 -7.70 -13.75 8.99
C ALA A 149 -6.41 -14.26 8.35
N PHE A 150 -6.42 -14.61 7.05
CA PHE A 150 -5.20 -15.06 6.36
C PHE A 150 -4.10 -13.98 6.36
N LEU A 151 -4.47 -12.73 6.11
CA LEU A 151 -3.54 -11.60 6.17
C LEU A 151 -3.03 -11.36 7.60
N LEU A 152 -3.90 -11.45 8.62
CA LEU A 152 -3.48 -11.33 10.02
C LEU A 152 -2.51 -12.44 10.43
N LEU A 153 -2.74 -13.69 9.97
CA LEU A 153 -1.83 -14.81 10.19
C LEU A 153 -0.45 -14.55 9.58
N GLU A 154 -0.39 -14.05 8.34
CA GLU A 154 0.89 -13.69 7.71
C GLU A 154 1.62 -12.59 8.49
N ASN A 155 0.90 -11.60 9.02
CA ASN A 155 1.49 -10.51 9.81
C ASN A 155 1.85 -10.91 11.24
N SER A 156 1.32 -12.02 11.75
CA SER A 156 1.58 -12.50 13.11
C SER A 156 3.02 -13.02 13.32
N ILE A 157 3.79 -13.19 12.24
CA ILE A 157 5.16 -13.72 12.25
C ILE A 157 6.11 -12.81 13.01
N GLU A 158 5.90 -11.49 12.96
CA GLU A 158 6.66 -10.53 13.78
C GLU A 158 6.67 -10.91 15.27
N ASN A 159 5.64 -11.63 15.74
CA ASN A 159 5.48 -12.02 17.13
C ASN A 159 5.92 -13.46 17.44
N THR A 160 6.04 -14.36 16.44
CA THR A 160 6.17 -15.81 16.66
C THR A 160 7.55 -16.38 16.39
N THR A 161 8.37 -15.79 15.51
CA THR A 161 9.72 -16.33 15.28
C THR A 161 10.64 -15.99 16.45
N ARG A 162 11.12 -17.04 17.14
CA ARG A 162 12.33 -17.00 17.99
C ARG A 162 13.60 -16.71 17.20
N ASP A 163 13.51 -16.71 15.87
CA ASP A 163 14.61 -16.32 14.99
C ASP A 163 14.87 -14.82 15.13
N ASN A 164 15.96 -14.50 15.83
CA ASN A 164 16.52 -13.15 16.05
C ASN A 164 16.93 -12.41 14.75
N LEU A 165 16.51 -12.88 13.58
CA LEU A 165 16.95 -12.43 12.26
C LEU A 165 16.02 -11.37 11.65
N CYS A 166 14.76 -11.26 12.07
CA CYS A 166 13.83 -10.25 11.54
C CYS A 166 13.75 -9.03 12.47
N ALA A 167 13.98 -7.82 11.93
CA ALA A 167 13.93 -6.58 12.70
C ALA A 167 12.50 -6.30 13.20
N LYS A 168 12.29 -6.25 14.52
CA LYS A 168 10.99 -5.83 15.07
C LYS A 168 11.01 -4.33 15.30
N SER A 169 9.90 -3.64 15.01
CA SER A 169 9.79 -2.22 15.32
C SER A 169 10.06 -1.93 16.80
N SER A 170 9.64 -2.84 17.69
CA SER A 170 9.86 -2.73 19.13
C SER A 170 11.32 -2.73 19.55
N ASP A 171 12.19 -3.39 18.79
CA ASP A 171 13.62 -3.46 19.10
C ASP A 171 14.22 -2.05 19.24
N LEU A 172 13.68 -1.06 18.51
CA LEU A 172 14.09 0.34 18.57
C LEU A 172 14.01 0.94 19.98
N TRP A 173 13.05 0.51 20.80
CA TRP A 173 12.86 1.02 22.17
C TRP A 173 13.03 -0.05 23.26
N THR A 174 13.30 -1.30 22.91
CA THR A 174 13.54 -2.39 23.87
C THR A 174 14.97 -2.89 23.89
N LEU A 175 15.78 -2.61 22.86
CA LEU A 175 17.17 -3.07 22.74
C LEU A 175 18.13 -1.89 22.55
N SER A 176 19.37 -2.05 23.02
CA SER A 176 20.45 -1.10 22.72
C SER A 176 20.85 -1.15 21.25
N PHE A 177 21.41 -0.05 20.72
CA PHE A 177 21.94 -0.03 19.34
C PHE A 177 23.04 -1.08 19.12
N VAL A 178 23.80 -1.44 20.16
CA VAL A 178 24.85 -2.47 20.10
C VAL A 178 24.24 -3.86 19.88
N GLU A 179 23.16 -4.20 20.59
CA GLU A 179 22.46 -5.46 20.42
C GLU A 179 21.81 -5.56 19.03
N ARG A 180 21.25 -4.45 18.54
CA ARG A 180 20.64 -4.39 17.21
C ARG A 180 21.67 -4.50 16.08
N GLU A 181 22.86 -3.91 16.24
CA GLU A 181 23.96 -4.05 15.28
C GLU A 181 24.51 -5.49 15.27
N LYS A 182 24.61 -6.16 16.43
CA LYS A 182 24.95 -7.59 16.50
C LYS A 182 23.96 -8.49 15.77
N ARG A 183 22.68 -8.11 15.73
CA ARG A 183 21.63 -8.79 14.94
C ARG A 183 21.66 -8.42 13.45
N GLY A 184 22.51 -7.49 13.04
CA GLY A 184 22.60 -7.00 11.67
C GLY A 184 21.46 -6.07 11.24
N ASN A 185 20.69 -5.52 12.20
CA ASN A 185 19.52 -4.67 11.93
C ASN A 185 19.77 -3.18 12.16
N CYS A 186 20.98 -2.83 12.61
CA CYS A 186 21.41 -1.46 12.89
C CYS A 186 22.81 -1.23 12.33
N ILE A 187 23.04 -0.05 11.77
CA ILE A 187 24.37 0.52 11.52
C ILE A 187 24.55 1.64 12.54
N SER A 188 25.41 1.41 13.53
CA SER A 188 25.56 2.33 14.66
C SER A 188 26.77 3.27 14.53
N LEU A 189 26.92 4.22 15.46
CA LEU A 189 28.07 5.11 15.59
C LEU A 189 28.43 5.84 14.28
N LEU A 190 27.46 6.53 13.68
CA LEU A 190 27.66 7.32 12.46
C LEU A 190 27.70 8.82 12.79
N LYS A 191 28.43 9.58 11.98
CA LYS A 191 28.45 11.05 11.99
C LYS A 191 28.09 11.58 10.62
N VAL A 192 27.43 12.74 10.61
CA VAL A 192 27.12 13.47 9.39
C VAL A 192 28.39 14.11 8.85
N LYS A 193 28.74 13.79 7.61
CA LYS A 193 29.85 14.40 6.88
C LYS A 193 29.40 15.66 6.13
N SER A 194 28.27 15.56 5.44
CA SER A 194 27.67 16.68 4.72
C SER A 194 26.18 16.42 4.50
N VAL A 195 25.43 17.50 4.25
CA VAL A 195 24.02 17.44 3.90
C VAL A 195 23.79 18.28 2.65
N VAL A 196 23.08 17.70 1.68
CA VAL A 196 22.69 18.36 0.44
C VAL A 196 21.16 18.42 0.41
N LYS A 197 20.59 19.62 0.26
CA LYS A 197 19.15 19.78 0.07
C LYS A 197 18.81 19.45 -1.38
N GLU A 198 17.93 18.47 -1.58
CA GLU A 198 17.47 18.11 -2.93
C GLU A 198 16.50 19.19 -3.46
N PRO A 199 16.75 19.77 -4.65
CA PRO A 199 15.84 20.73 -5.26
C PRO A 199 14.45 20.10 -5.47
N ARG A 200 13.39 20.81 -5.07
CA ARG A 200 11.97 20.39 -5.21
C ARG A 200 11.55 19.12 -4.46
N ASN A 201 12.45 18.48 -3.70
CA ASN A 201 12.09 17.36 -2.84
C ASN A 201 11.93 17.83 -1.38
N ARG A 202 11.09 17.14 -0.61
CA ARG A 202 10.94 17.36 0.83
C ARG A 202 12.09 16.78 1.65
N TYR A 203 13.02 16.09 0.99
CA TYR A 203 14.09 15.34 1.62
C TYR A 203 15.46 16.03 1.50
N TYR A 204 16.37 15.63 2.38
CA TYR A 204 17.76 16.04 2.46
C TYR A 204 18.65 14.81 2.28
N LEU A 205 19.61 14.87 1.38
CA LEU A 205 20.64 13.84 1.24
C LEU A 205 21.67 14.04 2.34
N ASN A 206 21.67 13.17 3.34
CA ASN A 206 22.62 13.17 4.44
C ASN A 206 23.70 12.12 4.15
N ILE A 207 24.94 12.58 3.98
CA ILE A 207 26.10 11.72 3.75
C ILE A 207 26.74 11.46 5.10
N MET A 208 26.88 10.19 5.48
CA MET A 208 27.31 9.78 6.81
C MET A 208 28.47 8.79 6.73
N GLU A 209 29.34 8.82 7.74
CA GLU A 209 30.48 7.90 7.89
C GLU A 209 30.58 7.41 9.34
N LYS A 210 31.34 6.34 9.60
CA LYS A 210 31.58 5.88 10.97
C LYS A 210 32.28 6.96 11.80
N SER A 211 31.86 7.11 13.06
CA SER A 211 32.46 8.04 14.03
C SER A 211 33.98 7.85 14.15
N ASN A 212 34.42 6.58 14.06
CA ASN A 212 35.81 6.20 14.02
C ASN A 212 36.20 5.79 12.60
N LYS A 213 37.21 6.46 12.03
CA LYS A 213 37.65 6.27 10.63
C LYS A 213 38.25 4.89 10.35
N SER A 214 38.71 4.17 11.38
CA SER A 214 39.20 2.79 11.22
C SER A 214 38.06 1.78 11.01
N ASP A 215 36.84 2.13 11.43
CA ASP A 215 35.72 1.21 11.43
C ASP A 215 35.04 1.18 10.07
N LYS A 216 34.71 -0.04 9.63
CA LYS A 216 33.95 -0.25 8.40
C LYS A 216 32.47 -0.39 8.69
N ILE A 217 31.64 0.10 7.77
CA ILE A 217 30.20 -0.12 7.76
C ILE A 217 29.95 -1.58 7.36
N LYS A 218 29.25 -2.33 8.22
CA LYS A 218 28.77 -3.67 7.94
C LYS A 218 27.30 -3.59 7.56
N PHE A 219 26.96 -3.98 6.34
CA PHE A 219 25.63 -3.72 5.76
C PHE A 219 24.95 -4.94 5.13
N ILE A 220 25.23 -6.15 5.64
CA ILE A 220 24.73 -7.43 5.08
C ILE A 220 23.21 -7.41 4.84
N ASN A 221 22.42 -6.81 5.74
CA ASN A 221 20.96 -6.77 5.66
C ASN A 221 20.39 -5.45 5.12
N PHE A 222 21.26 -4.53 4.68
CA PHE A 222 20.91 -3.22 4.16
C PHE A 222 21.21 -3.13 2.67
N SER A 223 20.24 -2.65 1.91
CA SER A 223 20.41 -2.37 0.49
C SER A 223 19.87 -0.99 0.13
N VAL A 224 20.33 -0.48 -1.02
CA VAL A 224 19.78 0.75 -1.62
C VAL A 224 18.25 0.63 -1.71
N ASN A 225 17.55 1.75 -1.47
CA ASN A 225 16.10 1.88 -1.36
C ASN A 225 15.47 1.24 -0.12
N ASN A 226 16.23 0.68 0.82
CA ASN A 226 15.66 0.28 2.12
C ASN A 226 15.16 1.52 2.86
N TYR A 227 13.95 1.41 3.42
CA TYR A 227 13.40 2.42 4.31
C TYR A 227 14.02 2.25 5.70
N VAL A 228 14.49 3.36 6.26
CA VAL A 228 15.28 3.39 7.49
C VAL A 228 14.78 4.45 8.46
N VAL A 229 15.01 4.17 9.73
CA VAL A 229 14.78 5.10 10.84
C VAL A 229 16.12 5.50 11.41
N ILE A 230 16.31 6.79 11.61
CA ILE A 230 17.53 7.36 12.19
C ILE A 230 17.26 7.68 13.64
N SER A 231 18.14 7.23 14.52
CA SER A 231 18.10 7.52 15.95
C SER A 231 19.42 8.14 16.40
N THR A 232 19.39 8.81 17.53
CA THR A 232 20.59 9.18 18.30
C THR A 232 20.70 8.26 19.51
N ARG A 233 21.77 8.40 20.31
CA ARG A 233 21.92 7.67 21.57
C ARG A 233 20.78 7.91 22.56
N HIS A 234 20.18 9.11 22.54
CA HIS A 234 19.20 9.54 23.54
C HIS A 234 17.77 9.66 22.99
N ARG A 235 17.62 9.70 21.67
CA ARG A 235 16.34 9.94 21.02
C ARG A 235 16.17 9.02 19.82
N ASN A 236 15.13 8.20 19.90
CA ASN A 236 14.72 7.33 18.81
C ASN A 236 13.98 8.10 17.72
N ALA A 237 14.10 7.63 16.48
CA ALA A 237 13.34 8.13 15.33
C ALA A 237 13.41 9.66 15.13
N VAL A 238 14.62 10.21 15.13
CA VAL A 238 14.87 11.63 14.88
C VAL A 238 14.64 12.04 13.44
N ALA A 239 14.74 11.10 12.48
CA ALA A 239 14.45 11.26 11.07
C ALA A 239 14.11 9.90 10.43
N THR A 240 13.46 9.90 9.28
CA THR A 240 13.21 8.69 8.49
C THR A 240 13.42 8.93 7.00
N GLY A 241 13.67 7.87 6.23
CA GLY A 241 13.89 8.00 4.80
C GLY A 241 14.43 6.74 4.16
N PHE A 242 15.22 6.89 3.09
CA PHE A 242 15.69 5.77 2.28
C PHE A 242 17.21 5.80 2.10
N ILE A 243 17.82 4.62 2.02
CA ILE A 243 19.23 4.49 1.62
C ILE A 243 19.35 4.80 0.13
N SER A 244 20.19 5.77 -0.23
CA SER A 244 20.50 6.14 -1.61
C SER A 244 21.77 5.46 -2.12
N ALA A 245 22.79 5.36 -1.27
CA ALA A 245 24.03 4.65 -1.56
C ALA A 245 24.64 4.10 -0.27
N ILE A 246 25.39 3.01 -0.38
CA ILE A 246 26.07 2.39 0.76
C ILE A 246 27.38 1.76 0.31
N THR A 247 28.44 2.02 1.06
CA THR A 247 29.78 1.47 0.86
C THR A 247 30.35 1.02 2.21
N GLU A 248 31.56 0.44 2.23
CA GLU A 248 32.23 0.09 3.48
C GLU A 248 32.63 1.31 4.32
N THR A 249 32.65 2.52 3.74
CA THR A 249 33.15 3.74 4.41
C THR A 249 32.11 4.84 4.55
N SER A 250 31.08 4.85 3.69
CA SER A 250 30.03 5.86 3.70
C SER A 250 28.64 5.26 3.50
N ILE A 251 27.64 5.95 4.04
CA ILE A 251 26.24 5.69 3.76
C ILE A 251 25.51 6.99 3.49
N ASP A 252 24.79 7.03 2.38
CA ASP A 252 24.05 8.18 1.91
C ASP A 252 22.57 7.89 2.09
N VAL A 253 21.89 8.73 2.86
CA VAL A 253 20.46 8.56 3.18
C VAL A 253 19.67 9.80 2.81
N LEU A 254 18.61 9.61 2.05
CA LEU A 254 17.64 10.63 1.71
C LEU A 254 16.57 10.69 2.81
N LEU A 255 16.63 11.72 3.66
CA LEU A 255 15.85 11.83 4.91
C LEU A 255 14.93 13.02 4.93
N ASP A 256 13.85 12.94 5.70
CA ASP A 256 12.87 14.02 5.88
C ASP A 256 13.41 15.25 6.64
N ARG A 257 14.65 15.16 7.14
CA ARG A 257 15.31 16.18 7.95
C ARG A 257 16.78 16.33 7.59
N ASP A 258 17.27 17.54 7.82
CA ASP A 258 18.69 17.89 7.82
C ASP A 258 19.29 17.52 9.19
N LEU A 259 20.07 16.44 9.24
CA LEU A 259 20.64 15.97 10.49
C LEU A 259 21.77 16.87 11.02
N SER A 260 22.38 17.71 10.18
CA SER A 260 23.43 18.64 10.63
C SER A 260 22.90 19.66 11.66
N LYS A 261 21.60 19.94 11.62
CA LYS A 261 20.91 20.83 12.57
C LYS A 261 20.66 20.20 13.94
N LEU A 262 20.86 18.90 14.09
CA LEU A 262 20.64 18.19 15.35
C LEU A 262 21.89 18.15 16.26
N GLY A 263 22.94 18.92 15.94
CA GLY A 263 24.19 18.99 16.69
C GLY A 263 25.14 17.80 16.42
N SER A 264 26.31 17.79 17.08
CA SER A 264 27.34 16.73 16.94
C SER A 264 26.95 15.43 17.67
N ASN A 265 25.83 14.84 17.28
CA ASN A 265 25.36 13.57 17.80
C ASN A 265 25.88 12.40 16.96
N GLU A 266 26.10 11.27 17.62
CA GLU A 266 26.24 10.00 16.92
C GLU A 266 24.86 9.47 16.55
N PHE A 267 24.75 8.99 15.32
CA PHE A 267 23.52 8.49 14.74
C PHE A 267 23.56 6.98 14.53
N HIS A 268 22.38 6.38 14.52
CA HIS A 268 22.15 4.95 14.35
C HIS A 268 21.07 4.77 13.30
N ILE A 269 21.35 3.94 12.30
CA ILE A 269 20.44 3.66 11.18
C ILE A 269 19.86 2.29 11.37
N ASP A 270 18.54 2.23 11.53
CA ASP A 270 17.80 0.99 11.71
C ASP A 270 16.95 0.68 10.51
N LYS A 271 16.95 -0.60 10.11
CA LYS A 271 16.02 -1.08 9.08
C LYS A 271 14.60 -1.01 9.63
N TYR A 272 13.67 -0.46 8.85
CA TYR A 272 12.27 -0.38 9.22
C TYR A 272 11.39 -1.01 8.15
N GLU A 273 10.75 -2.12 8.48
CA GLU A 273 9.74 -2.73 7.61
C GLU A 273 8.43 -1.92 7.70
N SER A 274 8.03 -1.37 6.55
CA SER A 274 6.81 -0.57 6.48
C SER A 274 5.56 -1.45 6.58
N GLN A 275 4.66 -1.10 7.49
CA GLN A 275 3.31 -1.68 7.59
C GLN A 275 2.38 -1.23 6.44
N SER A 276 2.88 -0.43 5.49
CA SER A 276 2.08 0.04 4.35
C SER A 276 1.57 -1.09 3.46
N ILE A 277 2.33 -2.19 3.31
CA ILE A 277 1.91 -3.35 2.52
C ILE A 277 0.70 -4.02 3.17
N VAL A 278 0.74 -4.16 4.49
CA VAL A 278 -0.34 -4.72 5.29
C VAL A 278 -1.61 -3.88 5.15
N ALA A 279 -1.49 -2.57 5.38
CA ALA A 279 -2.60 -1.64 5.24
C ALA A 279 -3.17 -1.63 3.82
N PHE A 280 -2.31 -1.72 2.80
CA PHE A 280 -2.71 -1.78 1.39
C PHE A 280 -3.52 -3.04 1.09
N ASN A 281 -3.09 -4.21 1.57
CA ASN A 281 -3.80 -5.47 1.33
C ASN A 281 -5.18 -5.48 2.00
N PHE A 282 -5.29 -4.98 3.25
CA PHE A 282 -6.60 -4.85 3.90
C PHE A 282 -7.51 -3.84 3.18
N SER A 283 -6.95 -2.69 2.78
CA SER A 283 -7.73 -1.68 2.04
C SER A 283 -8.21 -2.21 0.69
N SER A 284 -7.35 -2.94 -0.03
CA SER A 284 -7.68 -3.57 -1.30
C SER A 284 -8.76 -4.64 -1.13
N LEU A 285 -8.67 -5.46 -0.09
CA LEU A 285 -9.68 -6.46 0.23
C LEU A 285 -11.04 -5.81 0.57
N ALA A 286 -11.02 -4.70 1.31
CA ALA A 286 -12.22 -3.94 1.67
C ALA A 286 -12.97 -3.38 0.45
N LEU A 287 -12.29 -3.16 -0.69
CA LEU A 287 -12.96 -2.76 -1.94
C LEU A 287 -14.02 -3.76 -2.39
N LEU A 288 -13.91 -5.04 -2.03
CA LEU A 288 -14.94 -6.04 -2.34
C LEU A 288 -16.24 -5.78 -1.57
N LEU A 289 -16.21 -5.09 -0.44
CA LEU A 289 -17.42 -4.75 0.32
C LEU A 289 -18.15 -3.52 -0.23
N GLU A 290 -17.48 -2.67 -1.02
CA GLU A 290 -18.05 -1.41 -1.50
C GLU A 290 -19.29 -1.62 -2.41
N PRO A 291 -20.29 -0.72 -2.35
CA PRO A 291 -21.48 -0.74 -3.20
C PRO A 291 -21.20 -0.11 -4.58
N SER A 292 -20.11 -0.51 -5.24
CA SER A 292 -19.76 -0.04 -6.59
C SER A 292 -19.96 -1.14 -7.63
N GLU A 293 -20.18 -0.75 -8.88
CA GLU A 293 -20.32 -1.69 -10.01
C GLU A 293 -19.07 -2.58 -10.16
N ASN A 294 -17.88 -1.97 -10.14
CA ASN A 294 -16.61 -2.71 -10.22
C ASN A 294 -16.48 -3.70 -9.04
N SER A 295 -16.82 -3.29 -7.82
CA SER A 295 -16.82 -4.19 -6.67
C SER A 295 -17.80 -5.35 -6.85
N ALA A 296 -19.01 -5.09 -7.37
CA ALA A 296 -20.00 -6.13 -7.64
C ALA A 296 -19.50 -7.15 -8.68
N GLN A 297 -18.92 -6.68 -9.78
CA GLN A 297 -18.31 -7.54 -10.80
C GLN A 297 -17.16 -8.38 -10.22
N LEU A 298 -16.29 -7.77 -9.42
CA LEU A 298 -15.22 -8.52 -8.76
C LEU A 298 -15.76 -9.57 -7.80
N ARG A 299 -16.83 -9.29 -7.04
CA ARG A 299 -17.47 -10.32 -6.20
C ARG A 299 -18.01 -11.48 -7.03
N GLN A 300 -18.64 -11.18 -8.17
CA GLN A 300 -19.14 -12.21 -9.09
C GLN A 300 -18.02 -13.13 -9.61
N PHE A 301 -16.91 -12.58 -10.05
CA PHE A 301 -15.82 -13.38 -10.64
C PHE A 301 -14.94 -14.05 -9.58
N ILE A 302 -14.66 -13.35 -8.47
CA ILE A 302 -13.71 -13.82 -7.46
C ILE A 302 -14.37 -14.74 -6.43
N ILE A 303 -15.57 -14.38 -5.97
CA ILE A 303 -16.25 -15.04 -4.85
C ILE A 303 -17.30 -16.01 -5.39
N ASP A 304 -18.19 -15.53 -6.26
CA ASP A 304 -19.27 -16.34 -6.83
C ASP A 304 -18.78 -17.27 -7.97
N LYS A 305 -17.56 -17.04 -8.46
CA LYS A 305 -16.87 -17.82 -9.51
C LYS A 305 -17.66 -17.89 -10.82
N GLU A 306 -18.31 -16.78 -11.19
CA GLU A 306 -18.97 -16.67 -12.48
C GLU A 306 -17.94 -16.75 -13.61
N MET A 307 -18.19 -17.64 -14.59
CA MET A 307 -17.31 -17.85 -15.74
C MET A 307 -17.35 -16.65 -16.69
N PRO A 308 -16.24 -16.31 -17.37
CA PRO A 308 -16.18 -15.15 -18.25
C PRO A 308 -17.00 -15.40 -19.52
N SER A 309 -17.60 -14.33 -20.04
CA SER A 309 -18.32 -14.37 -21.32
C SER A 309 -17.45 -13.84 -22.47
N PHE A 310 -17.71 -14.36 -23.68
CA PHE A 310 -16.98 -14.02 -24.90
C PHE A 310 -17.95 -13.66 -26.03
N LEU A 311 -17.60 -12.63 -26.81
CA LEU A 311 -18.35 -12.17 -27.98
C LEU A 311 -18.20 -13.14 -29.15
N SER A 312 -19.18 -13.14 -30.06
CA SER A 312 -19.10 -13.79 -31.36
C SER A 312 -18.20 -13.01 -32.33
N SER A 313 -17.63 -13.72 -33.31
CA SER A 313 -16.40 -13.43 -34.06
C SER A 313 -16.26 -12.06 -34.72
N ASP A 314 -17.34 -11.38 -35.10
CA ASP A 314 -17.25 -10.32 -36.11
C ASP A 314 -16.70 -8.98 -35.59
N ASN A 315 -16.75 -8.70 -34.28
CA ASN A 315 -16.36 -7.41 -33.72
C ASN A 315 -14.85 -7.27 -33.42
N TYR A 316 -14.13 -8.37 -33.19
CA TYR A 316 -12.71 -8.35 -32.79
C TYR A 316 -11.74 -8.85 -33.87
N LEU A 317 -12.25 -9.51 -34.93
CA LEU A 317 -11.41 -9.99 -36.04
C LEU A 317 -10.87 -8.84 -36.91
N LYS A 318 -11.66 -7.78 -37.16
CA LYS A 318 -11.22 -6.64 -37.99
C LYS A 318 -10.00 -5.91 -37.39
N PRO A 319 -9.95 -5.55 -36.09
CA PRO A 319 -8.75 -4.99 -35.46
C PRO A 319 -7.55 -5.94 -35.44
N PHE A 320 -7.79 -7.25 -35.22
CA PHE A 320 -6.71 -8.25 -35.25
C PHE A 320 -6.08 -8.38 -36.65
N ILE A 321 -6.90 -8.37 -37.70
CA ILE A 321 -6.41 -8.40 -39.09
C ILE A 321 -5.66 -7.11 -39.44
N LYS A 322 -6.12 -5.94 -38.98
CA LYS A 322 -5.42 -4.66 -39.16
C LYS A 322 -4.08 -4.56 -38.43
N SER A 323 -3.85 -5.41 -37.42
CA SER A 323 -2.61 -5.48 -36.64
C SER A 323 -1.75 -6.69 -37.04
N SER A 324 -1.93 -7.19 -38.26
CA SER A 324 -1.19 -8.33 -38.80
C SER A 324 0.32 -8.18 -38.60
N GLU A 325 0.89 -7.01 -38.87
CA GLU A 325 2.31 -6.69 -38.67
C GLU A 325 2.79 -6.93 -37.23
N LEU A 326 1.98 -6.56 -36.23
CA LEU A 326 2.30 -6.72 -34.80
C LEU A 326 2.25 -8.18 -34.33
N THR A 327 1.58 -9.04 -35.11
CA THR A 327 1.39 -10.45 -34.78
C THR A 327 2.15 -11.39 -35.70
N LEU A 328 2.91 -10.87 -36.69
CA LEU A 328 3.66 -11.67 -37.67
C LEU A 328 4.55 -12.72 -37.00
N ASN A 329 5.30 -12.30 -35.98
CA ASN A 329 6.28 -13.14 -35.27
C ASN A 329 5.68 -13.97 -34.12
N LEU A 330 4.35 -13.92 -33.93
CA LEU A 330 3.67 -14.69 -32.90
C LEU A 330 3.24 -16.06 -33.43
N ASN A 331 3.42 -17.08 -32.59
CA ASN A 331 2.96 -18.43 -32.88
C ASN A 331 1.43 -18.55 -32.75
N SER A 332 0.87 -19.70 -33.12
CA SER A 332 -0.59 -19.94 -33.11
C SER A 332 -1.22 -19.84 -31.72
N SER A 333 -0.54 -20.28 -30.66
CA SER A 333 -1.07 -20.22 -29.30
C SER A 333 -1.08 -18.79 -28.75
N GLN A 334 -0.04 -18.00 -29.02
CA GLN A 334 0.02 -16.58 -28.68
C GLN A 334 -1.06 -15.78 -29.41
N LYS A 335 -1.24 -16.02 -30.72
CA LYS A 335 -2.32 -15.42 -31.53
C LYS A 335 -3.69 -15.79 -30.95
N SER A 336 -3.90 -17.05 -30.60
CA SER A 336 -5.16 -17.51 -30.00
C SER A 336 -5.43 -16.82 -28.65
N ALA A 337 -4.41 -16.65 -27.80
CA ALA A 337 -4.54 -15.96 -26.52
C ALA A 337 -4.96 -14.49 -26.72
N ILE A 338 -4.36 -13.79 -27.68
CA ILE A 338 -4.75 -12.42 -28.05
C ILE A 338 -6.19 -12.38 -28.52
N ILE A 339 -6.58 -13.23 -29.49
CA ILE A 339 -7.95 -13.25 -30.04
C ILE A 339 -8.98 -13.50 -28.93
N LYS A 340 -8.74 -14.49 -28.06
CA LYS A 340 -9.62 -14.78 -26.91
C LYS A 340 -9.74 -13.59 -25.97
N THR A 341 -8.65 -12.87 -25.75
CA THR A 341 -8.64 -11.65 -24.92
C THR A 341 -9.45 -10.53 -25.54
N LEU A 342 -9.33 -10.31 -26.85
CA LEU A 342 -10.11 -9.29 -27.56
C LEU A 342 -11.62 -9.62 -27.59
N ALA A 343 -11.96 -10.91 -27.57
CA ALA A 343 -13.33 -11.39 -27.53
C ALA A 343 -13.97 -11.36 -26.13
N ALA A 344 -13.18 -11.23 -25.06
CA ALA A 344 -13.69 -11.33 -23.69
C ALA A 344 -14.41 -10.06 -23.23
N ASN A 345 -15.52 -10.23 -22.51
CA ASN A 345 -16.24 -9.13 -21.88
C ASN A 345 -15.74 -8.82 -20.46
N ASN A 346 -15.21 -9.83 -19.75
CA ASN A 346 -15.01 -9.75 -18.29
C ASN A 346 -13.56 -10.01 -17.87
N TYR A 347 -13.05 -11.22 -18.12
CA TYR A 347 -11.66 -11.53 -17.81
C TYR A 347 -11.11 -12.67 -18.66
N VAL A 348 -9.78 -12.75 -18.75
CA VAL A 348 -9.05 -13.87 -19.38
C VAL A 348 -7.87 -14.30 -18.52
N LEU A 349 -7.67 -15.61 -18.46
CA LEU A 349 -6.51 -16.23 -17.83
C LEU A 349 -5.57 -16.75 -18.92
N ILE A 350 -4.33 -16.27 -18.96
CA ILE A 350 -3.31 -16.72 -19.91
C ILE A 350 -2.25 -17.50 -19.14
N LYS A 351 -2.21 -18.82 -19.35
CA LYS A 351 -1.12 -19.66 -18.85
C LYS A 351 0.14 -19.44 -19.70
N GLY A 352 1.15 -18.79 -19.12
CA GLY A 352 2.40 -18.51 -19.80
C GLY A 352 3.57 -19.31 -19.23
N MET A 353 3.88 -20.45 -19.84
CA MET A 353 5.01 -21.30 -19.43
C MET A 353 6.38 -20.58 -19.58
N PRO A 354 7.46 -21.06 -18.94
CA PRO A 354 8.79 -20.49 -19.13
C PRO A 354 9.22 -20.49 -20.61
N GLY A 355 9.86 -19.42 -21.06
CA GLY A 355 10.40 -19.33 -22.42
C GLY A 355 9.39 -19.16 -23.56
N THR A 356 8.08 -19.13 -23.30
CA THR A 356 7.04 -19.04 -24.36
C THR A 356 6.83 -17.64 -24.94
N GLY A 357 7.69 -16.66 -24.61
CA GLY A 357 7.54 -15.28 -25.08
C GLY A 357 6.32 -14.57 -24.50
N LYS A 358 6.00 -14.80 -23.22
CA LYS A 358 4.92 -14.09 -22.47
C LYS A 358 4.95 -12.58 -22.72
N THR A 359 6.08 -11.95 -22.43
CA THR A 359 6.25 -10.49 -22.54
C THR A 359 6.01 -9.98 -23.95
N ALA A 360 6.45 -10.72 -24.99
CA ALA A 360 6.18 -10.35 -26.38
C ALA A 360 4.68 -10.45 -26.72
N THR A 361 4.01 -11.49 -26.21
CA THR A 361 2.56 -11.68 -26.38
C THR A 361 1.77 -10.56 -25.71
N VAL A 362 2.13 -10.22 -24.47
CA VAL A 362 1.48 -9.14 -23.70
C VAL A 362 1.72 -7.78 -24.36
N ALA A 363 2.94 -7.49 -24.82
CA ALA A 363 3.23 -6.24 -25.52
C ALA A 363 2.43 -6.10 -26.83
N ALA A 364 2.29 -7.18 -27.60
CA ALA A 364 1.46 -7.19 -28.81
C ALA A 364 -0.03 -6.98 -28.45
N LEU A 365 -0.54 -7.64 -27.41
CA LEU A 365 -1.89 -7.44 -26.91
C LEU A 365 -2.15 -5.97 -26.54
N ILE A 366 -1.25 -5.35 -25.76
CA ILE A 366 -1.37 -3.95 -25.35
C ILE A 366 -1.44 -3.03 -26.57
N GLN A 367 -0.56 -3.24 -27.55
CA GLN A 367 -0.55 -2.46 -28.79
C GLN A 367 -1.88 -2.55 -29.53
N ILE A 368 -2.45 -3.76 -29.65
CA ILE A 368 -3.73 -3.97 -30.33
C ILE A 368 -4.86 -3.29 -29.57
N LEU A 369 -4.89 -3.40 -28.24
CA LEU A 369 -5.90 -2.73 -27.39
C LEU A 369 -5.85 -1.21 -27.56
N VAL A 370 -4.65 -0.62 -27.59
CA VAL A 370 -4.47 0.83 -27.78
C VAL A 370 -4.83 1.27 -29.20
N LEU A 371 -4.52 0.48 -30.23
CA LEU A 371 -5.00 0.72 -31.59
C LEU A 371 -6.54 0.68 -31.71
N MET A 372 -7.20 -0.05 -30.80
CA MET A 372 -8.66 -0.06 -30.67
C MET A 372 -9.20 1.10 -29.81
N GLY A 373 -8.34 2.02 -29.38
CA GLY A 373 -8.72 3.17 -28.53
C GLY A 373 -8.99 2.79 -27.07
N ARG A 374 -8.59 1.60 -26.62
CA ARG A 374 -8.80 1.17 -25.23
C ARG A 374 -7.66 1.64 -24.34
N SER A 375 -8.00 2.06 -23.13
CA SER A 375 -7.05 2.37 -22.07
C SER A 375 -6.60 1.11 -21.34
N VAL A 376 -5.30 1.01 -21.04
CA VAL A 376 -4.69 -0.18 -20.45
C VAL A 376 -3.91 0.16 -19.18
N LEU A 377 -4.24 -0.51 -18.08
CA LEU A 377 -3.43 -0.57 -16.88
C LEU A 377 -2.53 -1.80 -16.93
N VAL A 378 -1.23 -1.61 -16.79
CA VAL A 378 -0.23 -2.68 -16.74
C VAL A 378 0.29 -2.79 -15.32
N THR A 379 0.21 -3.99 -14.75
CA THR A 379 0.69 -4.24 -13.39
C THR A 379 1.37 -5.57 -13.22
N SER A 380 2.20 -5.67 -12.18
CA SER A 380 2.88 -6.90 -11.76
C SER A 380 3.35 -6.77 -10.31
N HIS A 381 3.81 -7.89 -9.74
CA HIS A 381 4.37 -7.94 -8.39
C HIS A 381 5.64 -7.08 -8.25
N THR A 382 6.54 -7.12 -9.25
CA THR A 382 7.87 -6.50 -9.16
C THR A 382 8.00 -5.29 -10.08
N HIS A 383 8.87 -4.35 -9.70
CA HIS A 383 9.23 -3.22 -10.56
C HIS A 383 9.83 -3.70 -11.89
N SER A 384 10.75 -4.65 -11.85
CA SER A 384 11.44 -5.17 -13.03
C SER A 384 10.48 -5.82 -14.04
N ALA A 385 9.45 -6.54 -13.60
CA ALA A 385 8.47 -7.15 -14.50
C ALA A 385 7.67 -6.08 -15.27
N VAL A 386 7.19 -5.05 -14.56
CA VAL A 386 6.51 -3.90 -15.18
C VAL A 386 7.44 -3.19 -16.15
N ASP A 387 8.67 -2.91 -15.73
CA ASP A 387 9.64 -2.16 -16.51
C ASP A 387 10.06 -2.91 -17.77
N ASN A 388 10.30 -4.23 -17.70
CA ASN A 388 10.64 -5.06 -18.85
C ASN A 388 9.58 -5.00 -19.96
N LEU A 389 8.30 -5.03 -19.57
CA LEU A 389 7.20 -4.91 -20.51
C LEU A 389 7.13 -3.50 -21.12
N LEU A 390 7.28 -2.45 -20.30
CA LEU A 390 7.25 -1.07 -20.77
C LEU A 390 8.47 -0.68 -21.61
N LEU A 391 9.64 -1.28 -21.37
CA LEU A 391 10.82 -1.11 -22.22
C LEU A 391 10.56 -1.61 -23.65
N LEU A 392 9.81 -2.71 -23.80
CA LEU A 392 9.40 -3.19 -25.11
C LEU A 392 8.45 -2.23 -25.80
N LEU A 393 7.48 -1.65 -25.07
CA LEU A 393 6.61 -0.60 -25.60
C LEU A 393 7.39 0.68 -25.95
N HIS A 394 8.39 1.03 -25.14
CA HIS A 394 9.25 2.19 -25.36
C HIS A 394 10.05 2.04 -26.66
N LYS A 395 10.64 0.87 -26.91
CA LYS A 395 11.34 0.55 -28.16
C LYS A 395 10.43 0.68 -29.38
N ASN A 396 9.15 0.33 -29.23
CA ASN A 396 8.13 0.47 -30.26
C ASN A 396 7.54 1.90 -30.35
N LYS A 397 8.12 2.88 -29.65
CA LYS A 397 7.69 4.30 -29.63
C LYS A 397 6.24 4.51 -29.17
N ILE A 398 5.73 3.63 -28.32
CA ILE A 398 4.39 3.75 -27.74
C ILE A 398 4.46 4.58 -26.48
N ASP A 399 3.54 5.52 -26.33
CA ASP A 399 3.50 6.38 -25.15
C ASP A 399 2.78 5.71 -23.96
N PHE A 400 3.30 5.97 -22.76
CA PHE A 400 2.80 5.43 -21.50
C PHE A 400 3.30 6.24 -20.31
N LEU A 401 2.63 6.09 -19.17
CA LEU A 401 3.00 6.70 -17.90
C LEU A 401 3.40 5.62 -16.91
N ARG A 402 4.60 5.73 -16.32
CA ARG A 402 5.11 4.81 -15.31
C ARG A 402 4.94 5.41 -13.91
N LEU A 403 4.05 4.85 -13.10
CA LEU A 403 3.81 5.32 -11.72
C LEU A 403 4.80 4.70 -10.73
N GLY A 404 5.35 5.51 -9.83
CA GLY A 404 6.21 5.06 -8.75
C GLY A 404 7.48 5.86 -8.66
N SER A 405 8.34 5.49 -7.72
CA SER A 405 9.55 6.27 -7.49
C SER A 405 10.62 6.01 -8.55
N LYS A 406 11.23 7.09 -9.05
CA LYS A 406 12.34 7.09 -10.01
C LYS A 406 13.47 6.14 -9.58
N THR A 407 13.75 6.04 -8.28
CA THR A 407 14.85 5.20 -7.74
C THR A 407 14.61 3.69 -7.86
N ARG A 408 13.38 3.29 -8.15
CA ARG A 408 12.97 1.89 -8.35
C ARG A 408 12.54 1.57 -9.79
N ILE A 409 12.66 2.54 -10.69
CA ILE A 409 12.27 2.42 -12.10
C ILE A 409 13.53 2.40 -12.95
N HIS A 410 13.53 1.53 -13.97
CA HIS A 410 14.61 1.41 -14.94
C HIS A 410 15.00 2.78 -15.56
N PRO A 411 16.30 3.12 -15.67
CA PRO A 411 16.76 4.44 -16.12
C PRO A 411 16.17 4.91 -17.46
N ASP A 412 16.09 4.03 -18.46
CA ASP A 412 15.51 4.36 -19.78
C ASP A 412 14.03 4.79 -19.72
N LEU A 413 13.33 4.49 -18.62
CA LEU A 413 11.94 4.85 -18.42
C LEU A 413 11.75 6.15 -17.63
N TRP A 414 12.83 6.80 -17.16
CA TRP A 414 12.72 8.02 -16.34
C TRP A 414 11.98 9.17 -17.03
N GLY A 415 12.12 9.31 -18.35
CA GLY A 415 11.39 10.32 -19.12
C GLY A 415 9.88 10.12 -19.16
N LYS A 416 9.38 8.94 -18.78
CA LYS A 416 7.96 8.57 -18.68
C LYS A 416 7.52 8.28 -17.25
N CYS A 417 8.39 8.52 -16.27
CA CYS A 417 8.11 8.30 -14.85
C CYS A 417 7.26 9.46 -14.31
N ASP A 418 6.15 9.14 -13.66
CA ASP A 418 5.25 10.09 -13.02
C ASP A 418 5.98 11.07 -12.09
N GLU A 419 6.88 10.59 -11.24
CA GLU A 419 7.68 11.44 -10.33
C GLU A 419 8.51 12.49 -11.08
N VAL A 420 8.86 12.24 -12.36
CA VAL A 420 9.66 13.14 -13.19
C VAL A 420 8.77 14.04 -14.04
N VAL A 421 7.78 13.47 -14.74
CA VAL A 421 6.94 14.24 -15.67
C VAL A 421 6.01 15.21 -14.93
N SER A 422 5.49 14.83 -13.76
CA SER A 422 4.61 15.67 -12.95
C SER A 422 5.31 16.88 -12.34
N GLN A 423 6.65 16.93 -12.32
CA GLN A 423 7.41 18.10 -11.85
C GLN A 423 7.26 19.33 -12.74
N HIS A 424 6.69 19.15 -13.93
CA HIS A 424 6.36 20.22 -14.87
C HIS A 424 4.88 20.62 -14.79
N CYS A 425 4.12 20.03 -13.85
CA CYS A 425 2.73 20.36 -13.60
C CYS A 425 2.64 21.24 -12.34
N ASP A 426 2.39 22.52 -12.54
CA ASP A 426 2.24 23.51 -11.47
C ASP A 426 0.79 23.65 -10.99
N THR A 427 -0.18 23.08 -11.72
CA THR A 427 -1.61 23.12 -11.35
C THR A 427 -2.28 21.74 -11.36
N PRO A 428 -3.35 21.53 -10.56
CA PRO A 428 -4.14 20.30 -10.60
C PRO A 428 -4.72 19.98 -11.99
N GLU A 429 -5.05 20.99 -12.79
CA GLU A 429 -5.59 20.83 -14.14
C GLU A 429 -4.53 20.29 -15.09
N GLN A 430 -3.29 20.79 -15.01
CA GLN A 430 -2.16 20.27 -15.79
C GLN A 430 -1.87 18.82 -15.42
N LEU A 431 -1.89 18.50 -14.12
CA LEU A 431 -1.70 17.12 -13.65
C LEU A 431 -2.84 16.20 -14.12
N SER A 432 -4.08 16.68 -14.05
CA SER A 432 -5.24 15.93 -14.54
C SER A 432 -5.17 15.70 -16.04
N LYS A 433 -4.70 16.69 -16.81
CA LYS A 433 -4.49 16.57 -18.26
C LYS A 433 -3.44 15.51 -18.57
N LEU A 434 -2.26 15.60 -17.96
CA LEU A 434 -1.19 14.60 -18.08
C LEU A 434 -1.71 13.17 -17.81
N TYR A 435 -2.48 13.00 -16.74
CA TYR A 435 -3.00 11.71 -16.33
C TYR A 435 -4.12 11.15 -17.23
N ASN A 436 -4.83 12.00 -17.96
CA ASN A 436 -5.92 11.60 -18.86
C ASN A 436 -5.47 11.41 -20.30
N GLU A 437 -4.39 12.09 -20.74
CA GLU A 437 -3.87 12.00 -22.11
C GLU A 437 -3.25 10.65 -22.44
N VAL A 438 -2.73 9.94 -21.44
CA VAL A 438 -1.98 8.71 -21.66
C VAL A 438 -2.90 7.49 -21.62
N ASN A 439 -2.88 6.68 -22.68
CA ASN A 439 -3.71 5.47 -22.77
C ASN A 439 -3.18 4.29 -21.97
N ILE A 440 -1.87 4.25 -21.68
CA ILE A 440 -1.22 3.15 -20.98
C ILE A 440 -0.61 3.65 -19.67
N VAL A 441 -0.96 3.01 -18.55
CA VAL A 441 -0.35 3.31 -17.25
C VAL A 441 0.28 2.05 -16.69
N GLY A 442 1.55 2.13 -16.30
CA GLY A 442 2.30 1.02 -15.71
C GLY A 442 2.63 1.26 -14.24
N VAL A 443 2.26 0.33 -13.37
CA VAL A 443 2.43 0.44 -11.92
C VAL A 443 2.62 -0.94 -11.31
N THR A 444 3.24 -1.07 -10.13
CA THR A 444 3.23 -2.36 -9.41
C THR A 444 1.89 -2.60 -8.73
N CYS A 445 1.55 -3.84 -8.37
CA CYS A 445 0.31 -4.15 -7.65
C CYS A 445 0.17 -3.32 -6.38
N LEU A 446 1.24 -3.22 -5.57
CA LEU A 446 1.27 -2.38 -4.36
C LEU A 446 1.24 -0.88 -4.65
N GLY A 447 1.71 -0.47 -5.83
CA GLY A 447 1.63 0.91 -6.30
C GLY A 447 0.22 1.31 -6.73
N CYS A 448 -0.74 0.38 -6.79
CA CYS A 448 -2.11 0.67 -7.20
C CYS A 448 -2.89 1.55 -6.21
N GLY A 449 -2.31 1.86 -5.04
CA GLY A 449 -2.82 2.88 -4.12
C GLY A 449 -2.69 4.32 -4.63
N HIS A 450 -2.09 4.53 -5.82
CA HIS A 450 -1.88 5.84 -6.41
C HIS A 450 -3.19 6.61 -6.64
N PRO A 451 -3.27 7.94 -6.37
CA PRO A 451 -4.50 8.73 -6.51
C PRO A 451 -5.14 8.67 -7.90
N LEU A 452 -4.35 8.49 -8.96
CA LEU A 452 -4.85 8.32 -10.34
C LEU A 452 -5.89 7.19 -10.43
N LEU A 453 -5.59 6.04 -9.83
CA LEU A 453 -6.42 4.83 -9.95
C LEU A 453 -7.71 4.92 -9.13
N ARG A 454 -7.82 5.88 -8.21
CA ARG A 454 -9.07 6.20 -7.51
C ARG A 454 -10.00 7.08 -8.35
N LYS A 455 -9.49 7.75 -9.37
CA LYS A 455 -10.24 8.72 -10.20
C LYS A 455 -10.48 8.23 -11.63
N ARG A 456 -9.67 7.30 -12.13
CA ARG A 456 -9.71 6.81 -13.50
C ARG A 456 -9.94 5.30 -13.52
N THR A 457 -10.92 4.88 -14.31
CA THR A 457 -11.17 3.47 -14.65
C THR A 457 -10.59 3.18 -16.02
N PHE A 458 -9.83 2.09 -16.14
CA PHE A 458 -9.25 1.61 -17.37
C PHE A 458 -10.18 0.61 -18.07
N ASP A 459 -10.08 0.49 -19.39
CA ASP A 459 -10.86 -0.51 -20.11
C ASP A 459 -10.31 -1.92 -19.85
N VAL A 460 -8.98 -2.06 -19.76
CA VAL A 460 -8.33 -3.34 -19.50
C VAL A 460 -7.22 -3.21 -18.46
N CYS A 461 -7.21 -4.07 -17.43
CA CYS A 461 -6.06 -4.28 -16.55
C CYS A 461 -5.32 -5.57 -16.94
N ILE A 462 -4.01 -5.49 -17.11
CA ILE A 462 -3.14 -6.63 -17.40
C ILE A 462 -2.23 -6.85 -16.20
N VAL A 463 -2.36 -8.02 -15.58
CA VAL A 463 -1.52 -8.44 -14.45
C VAL A 463 -0.54 -9.49 -14.93
N ASP A 464 0.73 -9.11 -15.10
CA ASP A 464 1.82 -10.03 -15.41
C ASP A 464 2.39 -10.67 -14.12
N GLU A 465 2.85 -11.90 -14.22
CA GLU A 465 3.25 -12.73 -13.08
C GLU A 465 2.18 -12.80 -11.98
N ALA A 466 0.91 -12.89 -12.39
CA ALA A 466 -0.25 -12.94 -11.50
C ALA A 466 -0.25 -14.17 -10.56
N THR A 467 0.53 -15.20 -10.85
CA THR A 467 0.73 -16.36 -9.97
C THR A 467 1.76 -16.14 -8.86
N GLN A 468 2.51 -15.04 -8.89
CA GLN A 468 3.54 -14.73 -7.89
C GLN A 468 3.09 -13.66 -6.87
N VAL A 469 1.84 -13.19 -6.98
CA VAL A 469 1.29 -12.12 -6.14
C VAL A 469 0.13 -12.63 -5.28
N VAL A 470 0.06 -12.14 -4.04
CA VAL A 470 -1.06 -12.42 -3.14
C VAL A 470 -2.33 -11.81 -3.74
N GLN A 471 -3.42 -12.56 -3.73
CA GLN A 471 -4.68 -12.14 -4.37
C GLN A 471 -5.19 -10.78 -3.87
N SER A 472 -5.10 -10.50 -2.56
CA SER A 472 -5.50 -9.20 -2.02
C SER A 472 -4.75 -8.03 -2.64
N SER A 473 -3.53 -8.24 -3.11
CA SER A 473 -2.70 -7.18 -3.69
C SER A 473 -3.10 -6.82 -5.12
N VAL A 474 -3.80 -7.70 -5.85
CA VAL A 474 -4.26 -7.42 -7.21
C VAL A 474 -5.62 -6.72 -7.22
N ILE A 475 -6.44 -6.88 -6.18
CA ILE A 475 -7.84 -6.39 -6.15
C ILE A 475 -7.92 -4.89 -6.48
N ALA A 476 -7.04 -4.05 -5.93
CA ALA A 476 -7.05 -2.62 -6.25
C ALA A 476 -6.79 -2.33 -7.75
N ALA A 477 -5.91 -3.10 -8.39
CA ALA A 477 -5.67 -2.97 -9.83
C ALA A 477 -6.91 -3.39 -10.63
N LEU A 478 -7.50 -4.54 -10.29
CA LEU A 478 -8.69 -5.05 -10.96
C LEU A 478 -9.88 -4.10 -10.79
N HIS A 479 -10.06 -3.54 -9.59
CA HIS A 479 -11.13 -2.59 -9.27
C HIS A 479 -11.04 -1.30 -10.08
N SER A 480 -9.83 -0.92 -10.51
CA SER A 480 -9.60 0.23 -11.40
C SER A 480 -9.81 -0.09 -12.88
N SER A 481 -10.43 -1.22 -13.24
CA SER A 481 -10.66 -1.62 -14.63
C SER A 481 -12.02 -2.28 -14.88
N LYS A 482 -12.50 -2.24 -16.13
CA LYS A 482 -13.74 -2.91 -16.56
C LYS A 482 -13.54 -4.38 -16.92
N MET A 483 -12.36 -4.72 -17.44
CA MET A 483 -11.97 -6.07 -17.84
C MET A 483 -10.53 -6.33 -17.40
N PHE A 484 -10.19 -7.57 -17.08
CA PHE A 484 -8.82 -7.90 -16.67
C PHE A 484 -8.25 -9.17 -17.30
N VAL A 485 -6.93 -9.17 -17.48
CA VAL A 485 -6.17 -10.29 -18.02
C VAL A 485 -5.12 -10.68 -17.00
N LEU A 486 -5.18 -11.91 -16.50
CA LEU A 486 -4.20 -12.45 -15.57
C LEU A 486 -3.26 -13.38 -16.33
N ILE A 487 -1.97 -13.06 -16.31
CA ILE A 487 -0.93 -13.85 -16.97
C ILE A 487 -0.02 -14.44 -15.90
N GLY A 488 0.21 -15.74 -15.97
CA GLY A 488 1.13 -16.40 -15.04
C GLY A 488 1.22 -17.89 -15.31
N ASP A 489 1.92 -18.59 -14.43
CA ASP A 489 2.07 -20.03 -14.51
C ASP A 489 1.95 -20.64 -13.11
N PRO A 490 0.88 -21.42 -12.84
CA PRO A 490 0.68 -22.00 -11.53
C PRO A 490 1.68 -23.12 -11.21
N GLN A 491 2.49 -23.55 -12.19
CA GLN A 491 3.58 -24.49 -12.00
C GLN A 491 4.92 -23.81 -11.63
N GLN A 492 4.97 -22.47 -11.65
CA GLN A 492 6.13 -21.69 -11.18
C GLN A 492 5.96 -21.29 -9.71
N LEU A 493 6.87 -20.44 -9.22
CA LEU A 493 6.90 -20.04 -7.82
C LEU A 493 5.58 -19.33 -7.43
N PRO A 494 4.93 -19.74 -6.31
CA PRO A 494 3.79 -19.02 -5.75
C PRO A 494 4.26 -17.74 -5.03
N PRO A 495 3.34 -16.92 -4.50
CA PRO A 495 3.71 -15.77 -3.68
C PRO A 495 4.55 -16.20 -2.46
N LEU A 496 5.48 -15.34 -2.04
CA LEU A 496 6.26 -15.58 -0.83
C LEU A 496 5.39 -15.34 0.40
N ILE A 497 4.96 -16.43 1.03
CA ILE A 497 4.22 -16.42 2.29
C ILE A 497 5.13 -16.98 3.39
N LYS A 498 5.44 -16.15 4.38
CA LYS A 498 6.38 -16.49 5.46
C LYS A 498 5.69 -17.41 6.49
N ASN A 499 4.39 -17.25 6.78
CA ASN A 499 3.68 -18.03 7.77
C ASN A 499 3.23 -19.37 7.16
N THR A 500 3.70 -20.49 7.71
CA THR A 500 3.40 -21.84 7.19
C THR A 500 1.90 -22.14 7.12
N LYS A 501 1.13 -21.67 8.10
CA LYS A 501 -0.33 -21.86 8.14
C LYS A 501 -1.02 -20.98 7.10
N ALA A 502 -0.65 -19.70 7.03
CA ALA A 502 -1.20 -18.79 6.02
C ALA A 502 -0.85 -19.26 4.60
N LYS A 503 0.32 -19.88 4.39
CA LYS A 503 0.79 -20.39 3.09
C LYS A 503 -0.18 -21.39 2.46
N TYR A 504 -0.85 -22.23 3.24
CA TYR A 504 -1.87 -23.16 2.73
C TYR A 504 -3.03 -22.41 2.07
N TYR A 505 -3.43 -21.27 2.63
CA TYR A 505 -4.58 -20.50 2.18
C TYR A 505 -4.23 -19.42 1.14
N LEU A 506 -3.14 -18.68 1.36
CA LEU A 506 -2.74 -17.54 0.52
C LEU A 506 -2.10 -17.96 -0.81
N ASN A 507 -1.67 -19.21 -0.96
CA ASN A 507 -1.21 -19.75 -2.25
C ASN A 507 -2.35 -20.14 -3.20
N LEU A 508 -3.61 -20.03 -2.76
CA LEU A 508 -4.77 -20.20 -3.64
C LEU A 508 -4.89 -18.97 -4.55
N ILE A 509 -4.39 -19.07 -5.77
CA ILE A 509 -4.37 -17.99 -6.77
C ILE A 509 -5.64 -18.03 -7.63
N LEU A 510 -6.13 -16.86 -8.04
CA LEU A 510 -7.21 -16.64 -9.04
C LEU A 510 -7.08 -17.43 -10.35
N ILE A 511 -5.90 -17.99 -10.66
CA ILE A 511 -5.61 -18.69 -11.92
C ILE A 511 -5.85 -20.20 -11.81
N VAL A 512 -5.97 -20.75 -10.59
CA VAL A 512 -5.91 -22.20 -10.33
C VAL A 512 -7.28 -22.83 -10.06
N LYS A 513 -8.30 -22.03 -9.78
CA LYS A 513 -9.70 -22.45 -9.59
C LYS A 513 -10.56 -21.78 -10.63
#